data_AF-A0A6I4U0V6-F1
#
_entry.id   AF-A0A6I4U0V6-F1
#
_cell.length_a   1.000
_cell.length_b   1.000
_cell.length_c   1.000
_cell.angle_alpha   90.00
_cell.angle_beta   90.00
_cell.angle_gamma   90.00
#
_symmetry.space_group_name_H-M   'P 1'
#
loop_
_entity.id
_entity.type
_entity.pdbx_description
1 polymer ?
#
loop_
_entity_poly.entity_id
_entity_poly.type
_entity_poly.pdbx_seq_one_letter_code
_entity_poly.pdbx_strand_id
1 'polypeptide(L)'
;MSFWRQISPRGAVADLAGVWRSGSEHRWPALFLAVAATSALMYMLLPASQRVAPERPRIVYITSYAPDRTDAEIISSNQENQARKDEFAKRVAEAEERRKDMYRTLGRATGVDVDAMEEQIARDAAAERPSQSPPPSNP
;
A
#
# COMPACT_ATOMS: atom_id res chain seq x y z
N MET A 1 -36.04 16.70 -3.35
CA MET A 1 -35.44 15.56 -4.08
C MET A 1 -36.09 15.36 -5.46
N SER A 2 -36.04 16.35 -6.36
CA SER A 2 -36.66 16.27 -7.72
C SER A 2 -35.63 16.30 -8.87
N PHE A 3 -34.39 16.67 -8.56
CA PHE A 3 -33.31 16.85 -9.54
C PHE A 3 -32.92 15.52 -10.24
N TRP A 4 -32.78 14.45 -9.46
CA TRP A 4 -32.39 13.12 -9.96
C TRP A 4 -33.44 12.44 -10.84
N ARG A 5 -34.70 12.88 -10.81
CA ARG A 5 -35.78 12.33 -11.66
C ARG A 5 -35.79 12.94 -13.06
N GLN A 6 -35.21 14.13 -13.23
CA GLN A 6 -35.11 14.83 -14.52
C GLN A 6 -33.84 14.43 -15.29
N ILE A 7 -32.81 13.96 -14.58
CA ILE A 7 -31.56 13.48 -15.18
C ILE A 7 -31.75 12.00 -15.52
N SER A 8 -32.40 11.74 -16.65
CA SER A 8 -32.47 10.38 -17.21
C SER A 8 -31.36 10.19 -18.25
N PRO A 9 -30.41 9.26 -18.04
CA PRO A 9 -29.33 9.01 -19.01
C PRO A 9 -29.87 8.61 -20.38
N ARG A 10 -30.97 7.86 -20.39
CA ARG A 10 -31.64 7.41 -21.60
C ARG A 10 -32.32 8.57 -22.36
N GLY A 11 -32.89 9.54 -21.64
CA GLY A 11 -33.47 10.74 -22.23
C GLY A 11 -32.41 11.64 -22.86
N ALA A 12 -31.29 11.86 -22.15
CA ALA A 12 -30.18 12.66 -22.67
C ALA A 12 -29.60 12.11 -23.99
N VAL A 13 -29.48 10.78 -24.11
CA VAL A 13 -29.03 10.13 -25.36
C VAL A 13 -30.07 10.25 -26.47
N ALA A 14 -31.37 10.12 -26.15
CA ALA A 14 -32.45 10.28 -27.12
C ALA A 14 -32.54 11.73 -27.64
N ASP A 15 -32.36 12.72 -26.77
CA ASP A 15 -32.33 14.14 -27.13
C ASP A 15 -31.13 14.45 -28.03
N LEU A 16 -29.94 13.94 -27.69
CA LEU A 16 -28.76 14.07 -28.54
C LEU A 16 -28.97 13.46 -29.92
N ALA A 17 -29.56 12.26 -29.98
CA ALA A 17 -29.89 11.60 -31.24
C ALA A 17 -30.94 12.38 -32.05
N GLY A 18 -31.90 13.01 -31.37
CA GLY A 18 -32.90 13.90 -31.95
C GLY A 18 -32.26 15.13 -32.60
N VAL A 19 -31.37 15.83 -31.88
CA VAL A 19 -30.63 17.01 -32.38
C VAL A 19 -29.72 16.64 -33.56
N TRP A 20 -29.13 15.45 -33.53
CA TRP A 20 -28.27 14.99 -34.63
C TRP A 20 -29.08 14.66 -35.90
N ARG A 21 -30.26 14.06 -35.73
CA ARG A 21 -31.16 13.69 -36.84
C ARG A 21 -31.99 14.86 -37.37
N SER A 22 -32.24 15.90 -36.57
CA SER A 22 -33.07 17.05 -36.94
C SER A 22 -32.47 17.91 -38.06
N GLY A 23 -31.24 17.60 -38.53
CA GLY A 23 -30.67 18.24 -39.71
C GLY A 23 -30.31 19.71 -39.51
N SER A 24 -30.11 20.14 -38.25
CA SER A 24 -29.76 21.53 -37.94
C SER A 24 -28.56 22.01 -38.75
N GLU A 25 -28.67 23.22 -39.31
CA GLU A 25 -27.64 23.82 -40.16
C GLU A 25 -26.28 23.89 -39.46
N HIS A 26 -26.28 24.06 -38.14
CA HIS A 26 -25.07 24.31 -37.35
C HIS A 26 -24.46 23.06 -36.70
N ARG A 27 -24.93 21.85 -37.02
CA ARG A 27 -24.41 20.58 -36.45
C ARG A 27 -22.89 20.41 -36.62
N TRP A 28 -22.38 20.73 -37.81
CA TRP A 28 -20.96 20.60 -38.13
C TRP A 28 -20.13 21.73 -37.52
N PRO A 29 -20.49 23.01 -37.65
CA PRO A 29 -19.82 24.10 -36.94
C PRO A 29 -19.73 23.90 -35.43
N ALA A 30 -20.84 23.49 -34.79
CA ALA A 30 -20.89 23.25 -33.35
C ALA A 30 -19.97 22.08 -32.93
N LEU A 31 -19.97 20.99 -33.72
CA LEU A 31 -19.06 19.86 -33.47
C LEU A 31 -17.60 20.29 -33.58
N PHE A 32 -17.23 20.99 -34.65
CA PHE A 32 -15.85 21.46 -34.84
C PHE A 32 -15.42 22.41 -33.74
N LEU A 33 -16.29 23.32 -33.31
CA LEU A 33 -16.00 24.23 -32.20
C LEU A 33 -15.77 23.46 -30.89
N ALA A 34 -16.61 22.48 -30.58
CA ALA A 34 -16.46 21.66 -29.38
C ALA A 34 -15.15 20.84 -29.39
N VAL A 35 -14.83 20.21 -30.52
CA VAL A 35 -13.58 19.46 -30.71
C VAL A 35 -12.37 20.37 -30.62
N ALA A 36 -12.41 21.54 -31.25
CA ALA A 36 -11.33 22.52 -31.23
C ALA A 36 -11.08 23.07 -29.81
N ALA A 37 -12.14 23.47 -29.09
CA ALA A 37 -12.03 23.95 -27.72
C ALA A 37 -11.44 22.89 -26.78
N THR A 38 -11.91 21.64 -26.91
CA THR A 38 -11.40 20.52 -26.10
C THR A 38 -9.94 20.22 -26.43
N SER A 39 -9.60 20.18 -27.71
CA SER A 39 -8.23 19.88 -28.17
C SER A 39 -7.25 20.99 -27.79
N ALA A 40 -7.67 22.25 -27.85
CA ALA A 40 -6.87 23.40 -27.41
C ALA A 40 -6.57 23.32 -25.90
N LEU A 41 -7.57 22.98 -25.09
CA LEU A 41 -7.40 22.75 -23.66
C LEU A 41 -6.40 21.61 -23.41
N MET A 42 -6.59 20.46 -24.06
CA MET A 42 -5.67 19.32 -23.92
C MET A 42 -4.25 19.69 -24.36
N TYR A 43 -4.09 20.44 -25.45
CA TYR A 43 -2.79 20.89 -25.92
C TYR A 43 -2.08 21.79 -24.92
N MET A 44 -2.79 22.72 -24.27
CA MET A 44 -2.23 23.56 -23.22
C MET A 44 -1.82 22.78 -21.96
N LEU A 45 -2.54 21.69 -21.66
CA LEU A 45 -2.28 20.86 -20.48
C LEU A 45 -1.25 19.76 -20.73
N LEU A 46 -0.92 19.45 -21.98
CA LEU A 46 0.10 18.46 -22.30
C LEU A 46 1.46 18.99 -21.82
N PRO A 47 2.07 18.37 -20.79
CA PRO A 47 3.39 18.79 -20.35
C PRO A 47 4.37 18.60 -21.52
N ALA A 48 5.27 19.56 -21.71
CA ALA A 48 6.37 19.40 -22.65
C ALA A 48 7.08 18.09 -22.29
N SER A 49 7.02 17.10 -23.18
CA SER A 49 7.63 15.80 -22.92
C SER A 49 9.12 16.04 -22.70
N GLN A 50 9.58 15.92 -21.47
CA GLN A 50 11.01 15.89 -21.16
C GLN A 50 11.55 14.62 -21.81
N ARG A 51 12.06 14.78 -23.05
CA ARG A 51 12.62 13.71 -23.89
C ARG A 51 14.00 13.23 -23.42
N VAL A 52 14.50 13.74 -22.30
CA VAL A 52 15.79 13.33 -21.76
C VAL A 52 15.56 12.20 -20.78
N ALA A 53 16.08 11.01 -21.10
CA ALA A 53 16.14 9.92 -20.15
C ALA A 53 16.83 10.42 -18.87
N PRO A 54 16.27 10.18 -17.67
CA PRO A 54 16.88 10.64 -16.44
C PRO A 54 18.32 10.12 -16.34
N GLU A 55 19.27 10.99 -15.98
CA GLU A 55 20.66 10.60 -15.74
C GLU A 55 20.66 9.48 -14.69
N ARG A 56 21.38 8.38 -14.95
CA ARG A 56 21.44 7.28 -14.00
C ARG A 56 21.99 7.80 -12.66
N PRO A 57 21.33 7.51 -11.53
CA PRO A 57 21.79 8.01 -10.24
C PRO A 57 23.19 7.47 -9.95
N ARG A 58 24.08 8.35 -9.46
CA ARG A 58 25.40 7.94 -8.94
C ARG A 58 25.19 7.28 -7.58
N ILE A 59 25.43 5.97 -7.50
CA ILE A 59 25.37 5.23 -6.24
C ILE A 59 26.70 5.43 -5.51
N VAL A 60 26.67 6.18 -4.40
CA VAL A 60 27.81 6.31 -3.48
C VAL A 60 27.64 5.29 -2.36
N TYR A 61 28.50 4.27 -2.32
CA TYR A 61 28.53 3.32 -1.22
C TYR A 61 29.31 3.93 -0.06
N ILE A 62 28.62 4.19 1.06
CA ILE A 62 29.24 4.61 2.31
C ILE A 62 29.36 3.36 3.19
N THR A 63 30.60 2.88 3.40
CA THR A 63 30.84 1.73 4.27
C THR A 63 31.06 2.19 5.71
N SER A 64 30.30 1.64 6.65
CA SER A 64 30.47 1.93 8.08
C SER A 64 31.62 1.15 8.74
N TYR A 65 32.23 0.21 8.01
CA TYR A 65 33.33 -0.61 8.49
C TYR A 65 34.63 -0.23 7.76
N ALA A 66 35.76 -0.39 8.46
CA ALA A 66 37.08 -0.20 7.89
C ALA A 66 37.34 -1.26 6.79
N PRO A 67 37.96 -0.87 5.65
CA PRO A 67 38.18 -1.77 4.52
C PRO A 67 39.24 -2.84 4.78
N ASP A 68 40.11 -2.64 5.77
CA ASP A 68 41.24 -3.48 6.18
C ASP A 68 40.92 -4.36 7.40
N ARG A 69 39.66 -4.43 7.80
CA ARG A 69 39.22 -5.21 8.95
C ARG A 69 39.48 -6.70 8.74
N THR A 70 40.04 -7.35 9.75
CA THR A 70 40.36 -8.78 9.73
C THR A 70 39.15 -9.66 10.06
N ASP A 71 39.17 -10.91 9.59
CA ASP A 71 38.13 -11.90 9.91
C ASP A 71 37.97 -12.12 11.43
N ALA A 72 39.07 -12.08 12.18
CA ALA A 72 39.06 -12.22 13.63
C ALA A 72 38.27 -11.08 14.30
N GLU A 73 38.47 -9.84 13.85
CA GLU A 73 37.74 -8.67 14.35
C GLU A 73 36.25 -8.73 13.96
N ILE A 74 35.94 -9.23 12.77
CA ILE A 74 34.55 -9.44 12.32
C ILE A 74 33.85 -10.42 13.26
N ILE A 75 34.46 -11.57 13.51
CA ILE A 75 33.92 -12.61 14.38
C ILE A 75 33.71 -12.07 15.80
N SER A 76 34.69 -11.37 16.37
CA SER A 76 34.58 -10.76 17.71
C SER A 76 33.37 -9.83 17.79
N SER A 77 33.21 -8.90 16.83
CA SER A 77 32.06 -8.00 16.87
C SER A 77 30.73 -8.68 16.63
N ASN A 78 30.71 -9.77 15.85
CA ASN A 78 29.49 -10.52 15.62
C ASN A 78 29.06 -11.23 16.89
N GLN A 79 29.99 -11.78 17.67
CA GLN A 79 29.70 -12.37 18.97
C GLN A 79 29.18 -11.33 19.97
N GLU A 80 29.82 -10.17 20.06
CA GLU A 80 29.35 -9.06 20.90
C GLU A 80 27.96 -8.56 20.47
N ASN A 81 27.73 -8.45 19.16
CA ASN A 81 26.42 -8.10 18.61
C ASN A 81 25.37 -9.16 18.95
N GLN A 82 25.73 -10.44 18.88
CA GLN A 82 24.81 -11.52 19.19
C GLN A 82 24.44 -11.52 20.68
N ALA A 83 25.42 -11.35 21.58
CA ALA A 83 25.17 -11.24 23.01
C ALA A 83 24.21 -10.08 23.32
N ARG A 84 24.43 -8.89 22.73
CA ARG A 84 23.53 -7.73 22.90
C ARG A 84 22.12 -7.99 22.36
N LYS A 85 22.01 -8.66 21.21
CA LYS A 85 20.71 -9.04 20.64
C LYS A 85 19.98 -10.02 21.54
N ASP A 86 20.67 -11.01 22.07
CA ASP A 86 20.10 -12.03 22.94
C ASP A 86 19.62 -11.41 24.27
N GLU A 87 20.40 -10.51 24.86
CA GLU A 87 19.98 -9.74 26.05
C GLU A 87 18.75 -8.88 25.77
N PHE A 88 18.74 -8.16 24.65
CA PHE A 88 17.59 -7.35 24.27
C PHE A 88 16.34 -8.22 24.04
N ALA A 89 16.48 -9.34 23.33
CA ALA A 89 15.38 -10.27 23.07
C ALA A 89 14.80 -10.83 24.37
N LYS A 90 15.64 -11.19 25.34
CA LYS A 90 15.19 -11.62 26.68
C LYS A 90 14.37 -10.53 27.37
N ARG A 91 14.87 -9.29 27.39
CA ARG A 91 14.17 -8.15 28.02
C ARG A 91 12.83 -7.85 27.36
N VAL A 92 12.77 -7.95 26.03
CA VAL A 92 11.53 -7.79 25.27
C VAL A 92 10.55 -8.89 25.65
N ALA A 93 10.96 -10.16 25.59
CA ALA A 93 10.11 -11.30 25.93
C ALA A 93 9.53 -11.18 27.36
N GLU A 94 10.37 -10.82 28.34
CA GLU A 94 9.91 -10.56 29.71
C GLU A 94 8.91 -9.40 29.79
N ALA A 95 9.12 -8.32 29.04
CA ALA A 95 8.19 -7.20 29.00
C ALA A 95 6.86 -7.58 28.32
N GLU A 96 6.90 -8.43 27.30
CA GLU A 96 5.69 -8.94 26.65
C GLU A 96 4.89 -9.84 27.56
N GLU A 97 5.54 -10.74 28.30
CA GLU A 97 4.85 -11.60 29.29
C GLU A 97 4.22 -10.75 30.40
N ARG A 98 4.93 -9.75 30.93
CA ARG A 98 4.35 -8.80 31.89
C ARG A 98 3.14 -8.05 31.31
N ARG A 99 3.24 -7.61 30.06
CA ARG A 99 2.16 -6.90 29.37
C ARG A 99 0.93 -7.81 29.20
N LYS A 100 1.10 -9.06 28.77
CA LYS A 100 0.02 -10.04 28.67
C LYS A 100 -0.65 -10.26 30.03
N ASP A 101 0.14 -10.48 31.08
CA ASP A 101 -0.38 -10.69 32.44
C ASP A 101 -1.21 -9.51 32.96
N MET A 102 -0.73 -8.28 32.75
CA MET A 102 -1.48 -7.07 33.07
C MET A 102 -2.82 -7.00 32.33
N TYR A 103 -2.84 -7.32 31.02
CA TYR A 103 -4.08 -7.33 30.25
C TYR A 103 -5.05 -8.44 30.67
N ARG A 104 -4.55 -9.64 31.02
CA ARG A 104 -5.38 -10.72 31.58
C ARG A 104 -6.03 -10.29 32.88
N THR A 105 -5.26 -9.67 33.77
CA THR A 105 -5.75 -9.19 35.06
C THR A 105 -6.80 -8.09 34.87
N LEU A 106 -6.54 -7.14 33.97
CA LEU A 106 -7.49 -6.08 33.66
C LEU A 106 -8.79 -6.65 33.06
N GLY A 107 -8.70 -7.59 32.12
CA GLY A 107 -9.86 -8.24 31.51
C GLY A 107 -10.72 -8.98 32.56
N ARG A 108 -10.09 -9.74 33.46
CA ARG A 108 -10.81 -10.41 34.55
C ARG A 108 -11.48 -9.41 35.49
N ALA A 109 -10.81 -8.29 35.80
CA ALA A 109 -11.36 -7.25 36.68
C ALA A 109 -12.54 -6.48 36.05
N THR A 110 -12.58 -6.36 34.72
CA THR A 110 -13.66 -5.67 33.99
C THR A 110 -14.78 -6.61 33.53
N GLY A 111 -14.73 -7.89 33.91
CA GLY A 111 -15.76 -8.88 33.61
C GLY A 111 -15.65 -9.54 32.22
N VAL A 112 -14.50 -9.43 31.56
CA VAL A 112 -14.19 -10.13 30.31
C VAL A 112 -13.74 -11.57 30.62
N ASP A 113 -14.32 -12.56 29.93
CA ASP A 113 -13.88 -13.95 29.98
C ASP A 113 -12.62 -14.14 29.12
N VAL A 114 -11.47 -13.96 29.76
CA VAL A 114 -10.15 -14.03 29.12
C VAL A 114 -9.80 -15.45 28.69
N ASP A 115 -10.23 -16.46 29.45
CA ASP A 115 -9.84 -17.86 29.22
C ASP A 115 -10.57 -18.41 27.97
N ALA A 116 -11.87 -18.11 27.81
CA ALA A 116 -12.61 -18.44 26.59
C ALA A 116 -12.06 -17.73 25.34
N MET A 117 -11.58 -16.49 25.50
CA MET A 117 -10.96 -15.72 24.41
C MET A 117 -9.62 -16.33 23.98
N GLU A 118 -8.76 -16.74 24.92
CA GLU A 118 -7.49 -17.40 24.60
C GLU A 118 -7.69 -18.74 23.88
N GLU A 119 -8.71 -19.52 24.27
CA GLU A 119 -9.07 -20.75 23.57
C GLU A 119 -9.52 -20.48 22.13
N GLN A 120 -10.33 -19.44 21.92
CA GLN A 120 -10.79 -19.07 20.58
C GLN A 120 -9.61 -18.63 19.70
N ILE A 121 -8.71 -17.79 20.22
CA ILE A 121 -7.48 -17.37 19.54
C ILE A 121 -6.62 -18.58 19.15
N ALA A 122 -6.47 -19.56 20.05
CA ALA A 122 -5.70 -20.76 19.77
C ALA A 122 -6.33 -21.64 18.67
N ARG A 123 -7.66 -21.74 18.64
CA ARG A 123 -8.40 -22.45 17.58
C ARG A 123 -8.26 -21.75 16.24
N ASP A 124 -8.41 -20.43 16.22
CA ASP A 124 -8.28 -19.63 15.00
C ASP A 124 -6.84 -19.67 14.46
N ALA A 125 -5.83 -19.54 15.32
CA ALA A 125 -4.42 -19.66 14.93
C ALA A 125 -4.02 -21.06 14.45
N ALA A 126 -4.72 -22.12 14.89
CA ALA A 126 -4.54 -23.47 14.37
C ALA A 126 -5.19 -23.66 13.00
N ALA A 127 -6.34 -23.02 12.76
CA ALA A 127 -7.04 -23.02 11.47
C ALA A 127 -6.32 -22.16 10.42
N GLU A 128 -5.68 -21.06 10.84
CA GLU A 128 -4.95 -20.12 9.99
C GLU A 128 -3.49 -20.49 9.74
N ARG A 129 -3.04 -21.74 9.96
CA ARG A 129 -1.73 -22.18 9.45
C ARG A 129 -1.89 -22.68 8.01
N PRO A 130 -1.76 -21.85 6.95
CA PRO A 130 -1.54 -22.39 5.63
C PRO A 130 -0.21 -23.14 5.65
N SER A 131 -0.20 -24.32 5.03
CA SER A 131 1.00 -25.09 4.74
C SER A 131 2.06 -24.19 4.13
N GLN A 132 3.07 -23.79 4.91
CA GLN A 132 4.28 -23.20 4.36
C GLN A 132 4.96 -24.30 3.55
N SER A 133 4.70 -24.32 2.24
CA SER A 133 5.53 -25.06 1.30
C SER A 133 6.97 -24.58 1.47
N PRO A 134 7.96 -25.49 1.56
CA PRO A 134 9.36 -25.10 1.71
C PRO A 134 9.77 -24.20 0.54
N PRO A 135 10.68 -23.22 0.76
CA PRO A 135 11.14 -22.33 -0.30
C PRO A 135 11.74 -23.17 -1.44
N PRO A 136 11.52 -22.78 -2.71
CA PRO A 136 12.05 -23.52 -3.84
C PRO A 136 13.58 -23.61 -3.72
N SER A 137 14.08 -24.84 -3.72
CA SER A 137 15.50 -25.13 -3.89
C SER A 137 15.92 -24.69 -5.29
N ASN A 138 16.63 -23.58 -5.39
CA ASN A 138 17.26 -23.17 -6.64
C ASN A 138 18.47 -24.07 -6.95
N PRO A 139 18.76 -24.32 -8.25
CA PRO A 139 19.90 -25.11 -8.71
C PRO A 139 21.24 -24.43 -8.48
#